data_AF-A0A453T967-F1
#
_entry.id   AF-A0A453T967-F1
#
_cell.length_a   1.000
_cell.length_b   1.000
_cell.length_c   1.000
_cell.angle_alpha   90.00
_cell.angle_beta   90.00
_cell.angle_gamma   90.00
#
_symmetry.space_group_name_H-M   'P 1'
#
loop_
_entity.id
_entity.type
_entity.pdbx_description
1 polymer ?
#
loop_
_entity_poly.entity_id
_entity_poly.type
_entity_poly.pdbx_seq_one_letter_code
_entity_poly.pdbx_strand_id
1 'polypeptide(L)' 'MMKVEVVESTLVAPSEETPRRALWLSNLDLAVPKTHTPLVYYYPAPATAAPDTDSADFFSPERLKAALAKALVLFYPL' A
#
# COMPACT_ATOMS: atom_id res chain seq x y z
N MET A 1 -5.77 -26.41 -2.57
CA MET A 1 -5.90 -25.03 -2.05
C MET A 1 -4.50 -24.46 -1.95
N MET A 2 -4.23 -23.26 -2.45
CA MET A 2 -2.91 -22.64 -2.31
C MET A 2 -2.79 -22.13 -0.87
N LYS A 3 -1.72 -22.50 -0.17
CA LYS A 3 -1.49 -22.07 1.22
C LYS A 3 -0.89 -20.66 1.19
N VAL A 4 -1.59 -19.71 1.80
CA VAL A 4 -1.11 -18.33 2.01
C VAL A 4 -1.08 -18.08 3.50
N GLU A 5 0.00 -17.46 3.98
CA GLU A 5 0.21 -17.12 5.38
C GLU A 5 0.51 -15.63 5.50
N VAL A 6 -0.16 -14.96 6.44
CA VAL A 6 0.09 -13.54 6.74
C VAL A 6 1.30 -13.48 7.66
N VAL A 7 2.41 -12.94 7.17
CA VAL A 7 3.66 -12.79 7.95
C VAL A 7 3.62 -11.52 8.80
N GLU A 8 3.00 -10.45 8.31
CA GLU A 8 2.88 -9.17 9.02
C GLU A 8 1.58 -8.43 8.64
N SER A 9 1.01 -7.69 9.59
CA SER A 9 -0.03 -6.68 9.37
C SER A 9 0.30 -5.45 10.20
N THR A 10 0.32 -4.27 9.58
CA THR A 10 0.73 -3.03 10.26
C THR A 10 -0.05 -1.81 9.75
N LEU A 11 -0.19 -0.81 10.61
CA LEU A 11 -0.73 0.51 10.24
C LEU A 11 0.42 1.42 9.81
N VAL A 12 0.27 2.08 8.66
CA VAL A 12 1.26 3.04 8.15
C VAL A 12 0.66 4.44 8.21
N ALA A 13 1.28 5.31 9.00
CA ALA A 13 0.89 6.71 9.09
C ALA A 13 1.63 7.55 8.02
N PRO A 14 1.10 8.74 7.65
CA PRO A 14 1.86 9.71 6.86
C PRO A 14 3.21 10.02 7.51
N SER A 15 4.26 10.21 6.70
CA SER A 15 5.61 10.50 7.21
C SER A 15 5.75 11.90 7.81
N GLU A 16 4.81 12.79 7.52
CA GLU A 16 4.78 14.19 7.94
C GLU A 16 3.37 14.57 8.39
N GLU A 17 3.23 15.71 9.08
CA GLU A 17 1.91 16.18 9.51
C GLU A 17 1.03 16.53 8.30
N THR A 18 -0.17 15.95 8.26
CA THR A 18 -1.19 16.28 7.26
C THR A 18 -2.26 17.21 7.86
N PRO A 19 -2.97 18.00 7.03
CA PRO A 19 -4.04 18.86 7.52
C PRO A 19 -5.06 18.09 8.37
N ARG A 20 -5.41 18.60 9.55
CA ARG A 20 -6.44 17.98 10.42
C ARG A 20 -7.77 18.69 10.26
N ARG A 21 -8.54 18.32 9.22
CA ARG A 21 -9.84 18.94 8.92
C ARG A 21 -10.83 17.95 8.32
N ALA A 22 -12.11 18.17 8.56
CA ALA A 22 -13.14 17.44 7.82
C ALA A 22 -13.08 17.82 6.33
N LEU A 23 -13.19 16.83 5.44
CA LEU A 23 -13.43 17.08 4.02
C LEU A 23 -14.89 16.83 3.70
N TRP A 24 -15.48 17.76 2.97
CA TRP A 24 -16.83 17.61 2.46
C TRP A 24 -16.84 16.62 1.30
N LEU A 25 -17.77 15.67 1.33
CA LEU A 25 -18.00 14.71 0.25
C LEU A 25 -19.19 15.18 -0.59
N SER A 26 -19.01 15.17 -1.91
CA SER A 26 -20.08 15.51 -2.84
C SER A 26 -21.08 14.37 -3.01
N ASN A 27 -22.22 14.67 -3.65
CA ASN A 27 -23.20 13.63 -3.99
C ASN A 27 -22.59 12.53 -4.89
N LEU A 28 -21.59 12.86 -5.72
CA LEU A 28 -20.92 11.88 -6.57
C LEU A 28 -20.02 10.96 -5.75
N ASP A 29 -19.31 11.51 -4.75
CA ASP A 29 -18.48 10.73 -3.82
C ASP A 29 -19.34 9.81 -2.94
N LEU A 30 -20.57 10.21 -2.63
CA LEU A 30 -21.52 9.42 -1.83
C LEU A 30 -22.31 8.39 -2.65
N ALA A 31 -22.26 8.45 -3.98
CA ALA A 31 -23.00 7.55 -4.87
C ALA A 31 -22.33 6.17 -5.04
N VAL A 32 -21.10 5.99 -4.56
CA VAL A 32 -20.37 4.72 -4.64
C VAL A 32 -20.63 3.82 -3.43
N PRO A 33 -20.46 2.49 -3.55
CA PRO A 33 -20.56 1.58 -2.41
C PRO A 33 -19.60 1.97 -1.27
N LYS A 34 -20.09 1.91 -0.03
CA LYS A 34 -19.30 2.18 1.19
C LYS A 34 -18.43 0.98 1.59
N THR A 35 -17.66 0.46 0.65
CA THR A 35 -16.81 -0.74 0.79
C THR A 35 -15.52 -0.54 0.00
N HIS A 36 -14.47 -1.27 0.38
CA HIS A 36 -13.21 -1.29 -0.36
C HIS A 36 -13.42 -1.94 -1.73
N THR A 37 -12.83 -1.34 -2.78
CA THR A 37 -12.77 -1.92 -4.12
C THR A 37 -11.59 -2.89 -4.19
N PRO A 38 -11.80 -4.21 -4.35
CA PRO A 38 -10.71 -5.17 -4.40
C PRO A 38 -9.93 -5.06 -5.72
N LEU A 39 -8.60 -5.04 -5.65
CA LEU A 39 -7.71 -5.02 -6.81
C LEU A 39 -6.39 -5.75 -6.49
N VAL A 40 -5.92 -6.58 -7.42
CA VAL A 40 -4.68 -7.37 -7.28
C VAL A 40 -3.75 -7.12 -8.45
N TYR A 41 -2.49 -6.80 -8.16
CA TYR A 41 -1.42 -6.64 -9.14
C TYR A 41 -0.44 -7.82 -9.07
N TYR A 42 -0.01 -8.31 -10.24
CA TYR A 42 0.98 -9.38 -10.37
C TYR A 42 2.25 -8.82 -11.01
N TYR A 43 3.40 -9.14 -10.40
CA TYR A 43 4.71 -8.74 -10.90
C TYR A 43 5.61 -9.97 -11.03
N PRO A 44 6.19 -10.24 -12.21
CA PRO A 44 7.11 -11.35 -12.37
C PRO A 44 8.40 -11.07 -11.59
N ALA A 45 8.99 -12.12 -11.01
CA ALA A 45 10.28 -12.01 -10.34
C ALA A 45 11.39 -11.61 -11.33
N PRO A 46 12.40 -10.82 -10.90
CA PRO A 46 13.48 -10.37 -11.77
C PRO A 46 14.34 -11.55 -12.25
N ALA A 47 14.81 -11.49 -13.51
CA ALA A 47 15.56 -12.55 -14.17
C ALA A 47 16.93 -12.87 -13.53
N THR A 48 17.46 -11.98 -12.69
CA THR A 48 18.77 -12.09 -12.02
C THR A 48 18.71 -12.73 -10.64
N ALA A 49 17.57 -13.32 -10.26
CA ALA A 49 17.49 -14.23 -9.13
C ALA A 49 18.20 -15.54 -9.48
N ALA A 50 19.54 -15.50 -9.57
CA ALA A 50 20.34 -16.70 -9.38
C ALA A 50 19.99 -17.29 -8.00
N PRO A 51 20.10 -18.61 -7.80
CA PRO A 51 19.61 -19.27 -6.60
C PRO A 51 20.18 -18.72 -5.27
N ASP A 52 21.28 -17.96 -5.33
CA ASP A 52 21.99 -17.42 -4.17
C ASP A 52 22.09 -15.88 -4.14
N THR A 53 21.44 -15.14 -5.05
CA THR A 53 21.36 -13.67 -4.93
C THR A 53 20.22 -13.32 -3.99
N ASP A 54 20.55 -12.66 -2.89
CA ASP A 54 19.59 -12.21 -1.88
C ASP A 54 18.48 -11.38 -2.56
N SER A 55 17.34 -12.02 -2.80
CA SER A 55 16.14 -11.40 -3.38
C SER A 55 15.51 -10.32 -2.47
N ALA A 56 16.19 -10.00 -1.37
CA ALA A 56 15.81 -9.07 -0.31
C ALA A 56 15.35 -7.70 -0.81
N ASP A 57 15.77 -7.26 -2.00
CA ASP A 57 15.35 -5.99 -2.58
C ASP A 57 14.02 -6.04 -3.35
N PHE A 58 13.56 -7.20 -3.80
CA PHE A 58 12.31 -7.34 -4.56
C PHE A 58 11.11 -7.33 -3.60
N PHE A 59 10.38 -6.21 -3.57
CA PHE A 59 9.25 -5.98 -2.64
C PHE A 59 9.62 -5.99 -1.14
N SER A 60 10.76 -5.39 -0.75
CA SER A 60 11.06 -5.16 0.68
C SER A 60 9.88 -4.46 1.40
N PRO A 61 9.31 -5.07 2.46
CA PRO A 61 8.21 -4.47 3.23
C PRO A 61 8.56 -3.09 3.80
N GLU A 62 9.79 -2.89 4.25
CA GLU A 62 10.30 -1.64 4.83
C GLU A 62 10.30 -0.53 3.77
N ARG A 63 10.80 -0.83 2.56
CA ARG A 63 10.82 0.10 1.43
C ARG A 63 9.39 0.48 1.02
N LEU A 64 8.48 -0.48 0.97
CA LEU A 64 7.07 -0.23 0.63
C LEU A 64 6.37 0.62 1.69
N LYS A 65 6.54 0.32 2.97
CA LYS A 65 5.98 1.12 4.08
C LYS A 65 6.51 2.55 4.05
N ALA A 66 7.82 2.73 3.85
CA ALA A 66 8.44 4.06 3.78
C ALA A 66 7.94 4.86 2.56
N ALA A 67 7.77 4.22 1.41
CA ALA A 67 7.21 4.85 0.22
C ALA A 67 5.73 5.23 0.41
N LEU A 68 4.93 4.33 1.00
CA LEU A 68 3.53 4.60 1.33
C LEU A 68 3.38 5.77 2.31
N ALA A 69 4.17 5.79 3.39
CA ALA A 69 4.14 6.88 4.37
C ALA A 69 4.38 8.25 3.71
N LYS A 70 5.30 8.35 2.75
CA LYS A 70 5.56 9.58 1.98
C LYS A 70 4.40 9.92 1.05
N ALA A 71 3.83 8.93 0.37
CA ALA A 71 2.69 9.16 -0.52
C ALA A 71 1.47 9.68 0.25
N LEU A 72 1.18 9.14 1.44
CA LEU A 72 0.04 9.56 2.26
C LEU A 72 0.08 11.04 2.67
N VAL A 73 1.25 11.71 2.64
CA VAL A 73 1.34 13.16 2.84
C VAL A 73 0.65 13.94 1.71
N LEU A 74 0.88 13.53 0.46
CA LEU A 74 0.34 14.22 -0.72
C LEU A 74 -1.12 13.83 -1.00
N PHE A 75 -1.51 12.64 -0.58
CA PHE A 75 -2.79 12.01 -0.90
C PHE A 75 -3.82 12.11 0.23
N TYR A 76 -3.66 13.03 1.18
CA TYR A 76 -4.62 13.26 2.27
C TYR A 76 -6.06 13.52 1.75
N PRO A 77 -7.12 12.89 2.33
CA PRO A 77 -7.16 11.93 3.42
C PRO A 77 -7.44 10.52 2.85
N LEU A 78 -6.38 9.85 2.43
CA LEU A 78 -6.41 8.42 2.14
C LEU A 78 -6.14 7.61 3.42
#